data_AF-A0A521WGQ1-F1
#
_entry.id   AF-A0A521WGQ1-F1
#
_cell.length_a   1.000
_cell.length_b   1.000
_cell.length_c   1.000
_cell.angle_alpha   90.00
_cell.angle_beta   90.00
_cell.angle_gamma   90.00
#
_symmetry.space_group_name_H-M   'P 1'
#
loop_
_entity.id
_entity.type
_entity.pdbx_description
1 polymer ?
#
loop_
_entity_poly.entity_id
_entity_poly.type
_entity_poly.pdbx_seq_one_letter_code
_entity_poly.pdbx_strand_id
1 'polypeptide(L)'
;MKVLSRILSIWLTIILLFVSGILLFSHKELTLSSSISLLSQSLLMVLSFFLIRFQPKSNNKYVFLNFFLFFSLSLIAYIHFFVGKSLFVESKYANHYFFQYYTAAFVFTLALSIVYLVINTILLHLKVFHKYLVALSICLLFFGWYFYPIIKDPLFLYNTEDIHQWKTLATYVDNIQRIPDAEEMAKSVTLQSWDNNKAVGDLYAGENLRRIEELLPYLEGENYRTLLTQPLFSSIINLEVMMIAFILLYFGYQYKKEPPQGAYMDKIIFTLLLFISTDILHYWGYMKSVEWSSLTEFFTIGQYISNVILVVLVVLFSLRLKFVLSPQGEYYETELDTNPGGISRWRDAIDDLILMKFFKAKTVQGRLFQKSTNN
;
A
#
# COMPACT_ATOMS: atom_id res chain seq x y z
N MET A 1 -16.45 12.35 -24.76
CA MET A 1 -17.01 13.34 -23.80
C MET A 1 -17.99 12.74 -22.80
N LYS A 2 -18.98 11.92 -23.19
CA LYS A 2 -19.99 11.36 -22.27
C LYS A 2 -19.41 10.53 -21.11
N VAL A 3 -18.36 9.73 -21.33
CA VAL A 3 -17.76 8.88 -20.27
C VAL A 3 -17.01 9.72 -19.22
N LEU A 4 -16.18 10.67 -19.66
CA LEU A 4 -15.43 11.56 -18.75
C LEU A 4 -16.36 12.36 -17.84
N SER A 5 -17.45 12.90 -18.40
CA SER A 5 -18.47 13.61 -17.61
C SER A 5 -19.08 12.70 -16.53
N ARG A 6 -19.38 11.43 -16.83
CA ARG A 6 -19.89 10.48 -15.83
C ARG A 6 -18.87 10.15 -14.74
N ILE A 7 -17.59 9.97 -15.11
CA ILE A 7 -16.50 9.77 -14.14
C ILE A 7 -16.43 10.94 -13.17
N LEU A 8 -16.39 12.17 -13.71
CA LEU A 8 -16.33 13.39 -12.90
C LEU A 8 -17.57 13.54 -12.03
N SER A 9 -18.78 13.28 -12.54
CA SER A 9 -20.00 13.34 -11.73
C SER A 9 -19.97 12.38 -10.56
N ILE A 10 -19.60 11.10 -10.77
CA ILE A 10 -19.53 10.10 -9.68
C ILE A 10 -18.46 10.48 -8.66
N TRP A 11 -17.28 10.90 -9.11
CA TRP A 11 -16.21 11.32 -8.23
C TRP A 11 -16.57 12.56 -7.41
N LEU A 12 -17.19 13.57 -8.03
CA LEU A 12 -17.70 14.75 -7.33
C LEU A 12 -18.78 14.39 -6.32
N THR A 13 -19.66 13.41 -6.60
CA THR A 13 -20.63 12.92 -5.61
C THR A 13 -19.93 12.31 -4.40
N ILE A 14 -18.87 11.51 -4.57
CA ILE A 14 -18.09 10.96 -3.45
C ILE A 14 -17.47 12.08 -2.61
N ILE A 15 -16.88 13.09 -3.27
CA ILE A 15 -16.31 14.26 -2.58
C ILE A 15 -17.38 15.03 -1.81
N LEU A 16 -18.53 15.31 -2.43
CA LEU A 16 -19.62 16.02 -1.80
C LEU A 16 -20.13 15.27 -0.56
N LEU A 17 -20.30 13.95 -0.64
CA LEU A 17 -20.70 13.15 0.52
C LEU A 17 -19.67 13.23 1.65
N PHE A 18 -18.38 13.18 1.32
CA PHE A 18 -17.33 13.30 2.34
C PHE A 18 -17.29 14.70 2.98
N VAL A 19 -17.37 15.76 2.16
CA VAL A 19 -17.40 17.15 2.65
C VAL A 19 -18.66 17.39 3.49
N SER A 20 -19.82 16.89 3.09
CA SER A 20 -21.03 16.93 3.91
C SER A 20 -20.83 16.19 5.23
N GLY A 21 -20.17 15.04 5.24
CA GLY A 21 -19.82 14.34 6.46
C GLY A 21 -18.94 15.17 7.41
N ILE A 22 -17.89 15.81 6.88
CA ILE A 22 -17.03 16.73 7.63
C ILE A 22 -17.84 17.89 8.23
N LEU A 23 -18.76 18.48 7.48
CA LEU A 23 -19.56 19.61 7.95
C LEU A 23 -20.61 19.21 9.01
N LEU A 24 -21.11 17.97 8.96
CA LEU A 24 -22.20 17.51 9.81
C LEU A 24 -21.74 16.78 11.08
N PHE A 25 -20.54 16.19 11.09
CA PHE A 25 -20.07 15.33 12.17
C PHE A 25 -18.71 15.78 12.70
N SER A 26 -18.47 15.55 13.99
CA SER A 26 -17.15 15.77 14.60
C SER A 26 -16.12 14.81 14.01
N HIS A 27 -15.03 15.37 13.50
CA HIS A 27 -13.98 14.61 12.83
C HIS A 27 -12.60 14.93 13.42
N LYS A 28 -11.63 14.08 13.13
CA LYS A 28 -10.21 14.35 13.36
C LYS A 28 -9.70 15.43 12.41
N GLU A 29 -8.57 16.04 12.77
CA GLU A 29 -7.88 16.98 11.89
C GLU A 29 -7.49 16.29 10.57
N LEU A 30 -7.76 17.01 9.48
CA LEU A 30 -7.52 16.55 8.12
C LEU A 30 -6.25 17.24 7.60
N THR A 31 -5.21 16.46 7.31
CA THR A 31 -4.02 17.03 6.66
C THR A 31 -4.25 17.15 5.16
N LEU A 32 -3.59 18.12 4.52
CA LEU A 32 -3.63 18.29 3.07
C LEU A 32 -3.13 17.02 2.35
N SER A 33 -2.05 16.43 2.87
CA SER A 33 -1.46 15.20 2.33
C SER A 33 -2.45 14.03 2.35
N SER A 34 -3.11 13.77 3.48
CA SER A 34 -4.14 12.72 3.57
C SER A 34 -5.32 13.00 2.63
N SER A 35 -5.71 14.26 2.47
CA SER A 35 -6.79 14.66 1.55
C SER A 35 -6.44 14.33 0.09
N ILE A 36 -5.23 14.67 -0.36
CA ILE A 36 -4.77 14.38 -1.73
C ILE A 36 -4.74 12.87 -1.98
N SER A 37 -4.26 12.08 -1.01
CA SER A 37 -4.22 10.62 -1.14
C SER A 37 -5.62 10.03 -1.31
N LEU A 38 -6.58 10.41 -0.46
CA LEU A 38 -7.95 9.91 -0.50
C LEU A 38 -8.69 10.32 -1.78
N LEU A 39 -8.50 11.56 -2.23
CA LEU A 39 -9.07 12.06 -3.47
C LEU A 39 -8.51 11.30 -4.69
N SER A 40 -7.19 11.03 -4.69
CA SER A 40 -6.53 10.28 -5.76
C SER A 40 -6.99 8.81 -5.79
N GLN A 41 -7.07 8.16 -4.63
CA GLN A 41 -7.53 6.77 -4.51
C GLN A 41 -9.02 6.62 -4.88
N SER A 42 -9.89 7.54 -4.44
CA SER A 42 -11.31 7.50 -4.83
C SER A 42 -11.50 7.75 -6.34
N LEU A 43 -10.67 8.58 -6.97
CA LEU A 43 -10.67 8.73 -8.43
C LEU A 43 -10.18 7.45 -9.12
N LEU A 44 -9.11 6.82 -8.61
CA LEU A 44 -8.62 5.52 -9.09
C LEU A 44 -9.67 4.41 -8.96
N MET A 45 -10.47 4.41 -7.89
CA MET A 45 -11.62 3.52 -7.74
C MET A 45 -12.62 3.74 -8.88
N VAL A 46 -13.03 4.98 -9.15
CA VAL A 46 -13.98 5.28 -10.23
C VAL A 46 -13.41 4.89 -11.59
N LEU A 47 -12.14 5.23 -11.87
CA LEU A 47 -11.46 4.84 -13.12
C LEU A 47 -11.41 3.32 -13.29
N SER A 48 -11.09 2.58 -12.21
CA SER A 48 -11.06 1.12 -12.21
C SER A 48 -12.44 0.52 -12.51
N PHE A 49 -13.51 1.07 -11.93
CA PHE A 49 -14.88 0.67 -12.23
C PHE A 49 -15.21 0.82 -13.73
N PHE A 50 -14.85 1.96 -14.33
CA PHE A 50 -15.06 2.19 -15.75
C PHE A 50 -14.21 1.29 -16.64
N LEU A 51 -12.97 0.98 -16.23
CA LEU A 51 -12.12 0.00 -16.91
C LEU A 51 -12.75 -1.39 -16.90
N ILE A 52 -13.31 -1.86 -15.79
CA ILE A 52 -14.03 -3.16 -15.73
C ILE A 52 -15.15 -3.20 -16.78
N ARG A 53 -15.91 -2.11 -16.90
CA ARG A 53 -17.06 -2.03 -17.80
C ARG A 53 -16.65 -2.04 -19.28
N PHE A 54 -15.59 -1.33 -19.63
CA PHE A 54 -15.21 -1.07 -21.01
C PHE A 54 -14.07 -1.95 -21.53
N GLN A 55 -13.37 -2.70 -20.68
CA GLN A 55 -12.32 -3.62 -21.08
C GLN A 55 -12.89 -4.73 -22.00
N PRO A 56 -12.42 -4.88 -23.26
CA PRO A 56 -12.97 -5.88 -24.19
C PRO A 56 -12.61 -7.30 -23.74
N LYS A 57 -11.33 -7.51 -23.39
CA LYS A 57 -10.80 -8.80 -22.94
C LYS A 57 -11.32 -9.16 -21.55
N SER A 58 -12.15 -10.20 -21.46
CA SER A 58 -12.79 -10.66 -20.23
C SER A 58 -11.80 -10.96 -19.10
N ASN A 59 -10.65 -11.58 -19.42
CA ASN A 59 -9.61 -11.91 -18.43
C ASN A 59 -9.02 -10.65 -17.77
N ASN A 60 -8.85 -9.55 -18.50
CA ASN A 60 -8.29 -8.32 -17.95
C ASN A 60 -9.28 -7.54 -17.07
N LYS A 61 -10.60 -7.79 -17.22
CA LYS A 61 -11.62 -7.19 -16.33
C LYS A 61 -11.35 -7.51 -14.87
N TYR A 62 -10.91 -8.74 -14.58
CA TYR A 62 -10.63 -9.20 -13.23
C TYR A 62 -9.38 -8.55 -12.62
N VAL A 63 -8.41 -8.13 -13.44
CA VAL A 63 -7.28 -7.32 -12.95
C VAL A 63 -7.79 -5.98 -12.42
N PHE A 64 -8.61 -5.28 -13.21
CA PHE A 64 -9.20 -4.01 -12.79
C PHE A 64 -10.25 -4.17 -11.68
N LEU A 65 -10.89 -5.33 -11.55
CA LEU A 65 -11.75 -5.66 -10.43
C LEU A 65 -10.96 -5.68 -9.12
N ASN A 66 -9.78 -6.32 -9.09
CA ASN A 66 -8.95 -6.31 -7.89
C ASN A 66 -8.49 -4.88 -7.54
N PHE A 67 -8.06 -4.09 -8.52
CA PHE A 67 -7.73 -2.68 -8.28
C PHE A 67 -8.94 -1.86 -7.80
N PHE A 68 -10.13 -2.09 -8.35
CA PHE A 68 -11.36 -1.47 -7.85
C PHE A 68 -11.62 -1.81 -6.38
N LEU A 69 -11.48 -3.09 -6.01
CA LEU A 69 -11.64 -3.53 -4.61
C LEU A 69 -10.59 -2.88 -3.69
N PHE A 70 -9.32 -2.87 -4.11
CA PHE A 70 -8.25 -2.19 -3.38
C PHE A 70 -8.56 -0.70 -3.18
N PHE A 71 -8.82 0.05 -4.25
CA PHE A 71 -9.11 1.48 -4.15
C PHE A 71 -10.44 1.77 -3.44
N SER A 72 -11.40 0.84 -3.42
CA SER A 72 -12.64 1.01 -2.66
C SER A 72 -12.43 1.08 -1.15
N LEU A 73 -11.30 0.60 -0.64
CA LEU A 73 -10.92 0.80 0.76
C LEU A 73 -10.70 2.27 1.09
N SER A 74 -10.47 3.16 0.11
CA SER A 74 -10.43 4.60 0.36
C SER A 74 -11.76 5.13 0.92
N LEU A 75 -12.89 4.48 0.61
CA LEU A 75 -14.18 4.83 1.19
C LEU A 75 -14.23 4.51 2.68
N ILE A 76 -13.61 3.39 3.08
CA ILE A 76 -13.46 3.02 4.49
C ILE A 76 -12.49 3.99 5.18
N ALA A 77 -11.43 4.43 4.48
CA ALA A 77 -10.50 5.41 5.00
C ALA A 77 -11.16 6.76 5.33
N TYR A 78 -12.16 7.20 4.54
CA TYR A 78 -12.97 8.38 4.89
C TYR A 78 -13.71 8.22 6.22
N ILE A 79 -14.15 7.01 6.56
CA ILE A 79 -14.84 6.73 7.83
C ILE A 79 -13.87 6.89 9.02
N HIS A 80 -12.57 6.59 8.84
CA HIS A 80 -11.56 6.67 9.91
C HIS A 80 -11.52 8.03 10.61
N PHE A 81 -11.77 9.13 9.89
CA PHE A 81 -11.77 10.48 10.45
C PHE A 81 -12.86 10.70 11.50
N PHE A 82 -13.94 9.92 11.45
CA PHE A 82 -15.07 10.03 12.38
C PHE A 82 -14.97 9.03 13.55
N VAL A 83 -14.13 7.99 13.44
CA VAL A 83 -13.98 6.94 14.46
C VAL A 83 -13.28 7.47 15.72
N GLY A 84 -13.93 7.30 16.87
CA GLY A 84 -13.51 7.84 18.16
C GLY A 84 -13.86 9.33 18.37
N LYS A 85 -14.57 9.95 17.41
CA LYS A 85 -15.03 11.35 17.50
C LYS A 85 -16.56 11.45 17.39
N SER A 86 -17.13 10.89 16.34
CA SER A 86 -18.59 10.76 16.17
C SER A 86 -19.07 9.33 16.11
N LEU A 87 -18.23 8.40 15.62
CA LEU A 87 -18.52 6.98 15.60
C LEU A 87 -17.76 6.28 16.72
N PHE A 88 -18.41 5.36 17.44
CA PHE A 88 -17.78 4.55 18.50
C PHE A 88 -17.09 5.36 19.60
N VAL A 89 -17.67 6.50 19.99
CA VAL A 89 -17.10 7.44 20.97
C VAL A 89 -16.81 6.78 22.33
N GLU A 90 -17.66 5.85 22.73
CA GLU A 90 -17.54 5.15 24.03
C GLU A 90 -16.40 4.11 24.06
N SER A 91 -15.89 3.70 22.91
CA SER A 91 -14.86 2.66 22.84
C SER A 91 -13.46 3.26 22.83
N LYS A 92 -12.75 3.12 23.97
CA LYS A 92 -11.39 3.62 24.20
C LYS A 92 -10.40 3.26 23.08
N TYR A 93 -10.52 2.06 22.51
CA TYR A 93 -9.59 1.53 21.50
C TYR A 93 -10.15 1.51 20.07
N ALA A 94 -11.37 2.02 19.83
CA ALA A 94 -12.00 1.95 18.51
C ALA A 94 -11.12 2.51 17.40
N ASN A 95 -10.45 3.64 17.64
CA ASN A 95 -9.60 4.24 16.63
C ASN A 95 -8.38 3.37 16.27
N HIS A 96 -7.78 2.75 17.29
CA HIS A 96 -6.63 1.88 17.14
C HIS A 96 -7.01 0.62 16.36
N TYR A 97 -8.10 -0.05 16.74
CA TYR A 97 -8.59 -1.22 16.02
C TYR A 97 -8.94 -0.90 14.58
N PHE A 98 -9.60 0.23 14.34
CA PHE A 98 -9.92 0.64 12.99
C PHE A 98 -8.66 0.81 12.16
N PHE A 99 -7.65 1.54 12.68
CA PHE A 99 -6.37 1.72 12.00
C PHE A 99 -5.70 0.38 11.69
N GLN A 100 -5.60 -0.51 12.69
CA GLN A 100 -4.96 -1.82 12.56
C GLN A 100 -5.61 -2.67 11.45
N TYR A 101 -6.93 -2.84 11.49
CA TYR A 101 -7.63 -3.70 10.54
C TYR A 101 -7.80 -3.05 9.16
N TYR A 102 -7.97 -1.73 9.10
CA TYR A 102 -7.97 -0.99 7.83
C TYR A 102 -6.63 -1.17 7.12
N THR A 103 -5.52 -0.94 7.81
CA THR A 103 -4.17 -1.04 7.23
C THR A 103 -3.86 -2.48 6.80
N ALA A 104 -4.24 -3.48 7.61
CA ALA A 104 -4.12 -4.89 7.23
C ALA A 104 -4.94 -5.23 5.96
N ALA A 105 -6.18 -4.75 5.87
CA ALA A 105 -7.02 -4.95 4.69
C ALA A 105 -6.45 -4.22 3.45
N PHE A 106 -5.89 -3.02 3.64
CA PHE A 106 -5.27 -2.22 2.60
C PHE A 106 -4.10 -2.95 1.95
N VAL A 107 -3.12 -3.41 2.75
CA VAL A 107 -1.96 -4.13 2.22
C VAL A 107 -2.36 -5.50 1.64
N PHE A 108 -3.33 -6.19 2.23
CA PHE A 108 -3.82 -7.48 1.71
C PHE A 108 -4.46 -7.36 0.32
N THR A 109 -5.33 -6.37 0.13
CA THR A 109 -6.01 -6.15 -1.16
C THR A 109 -5.07 -5.61 -2.23
N LEU A 110 -4.05 -4.83 -1.86
CA LEU A 110 -2.96 -4.44 -2.75
C LEU A 110 -2.15 -5.67 -3.18
N ALA A 111 -1.77 -6.53 -2.23
CA ALA A 111 -1.07 -7.77 -2.50
C ALA A 111 -1.87 -8.68 -3.43
N LEU A 112 -3.17 -8.85 -3.18
CA LEU A 112 -4.05 -9.62 -4.04
C LEU A 112 -4.12 -9.03 -5.46
N SER A 113 -4.19 -7.70 -5.59
CA SER A 113 -4.23 -7.03 -6.90
C SER A 113 -2.96 -7.30 -7.72
N ILE A 114 -1.79 -7.19 -7.08
CA ILE A 114 -0.50 -7.43 -7.73
C ILE A 114 -0.32 -8.90 -8.05
N VAL A 115 -0.45 -9.78 -7.05
CA VAL A 115 -0.27 -11.23 -7.25
C VAL A 115 -1.24 -11.75 -8.31
N TYR A 116 -2.52 -11.34 -8.27
CA TYR A 116 -3.49 -11.74 -9.29
C TYR A 116 -3.09 -11.27 -10.69
N LEU A 117 -2.62 -10.03 -10.83
CA LEU A 117 -2.14 -9.52 -12.11
C LEU A 117 -1.00 -10.39 -12.67
N VAL A 118 -0.03 -10.72 -11.82
CA VAL A 118 1.14 -11.52 -12.22
C VAL A 118 0.71 -12.94 -12.59
N ILE A 119 -0.15 -13.57 -11.78
CA ILE A 119 -0.72 -14.89 -12.08
C ILE A 119 -1.53 -14.87 -13.38
N ASN A 120 -2.34 -13.83 -13.61
CA ASN A 120 -3.10 -13.68 -14.86
C ASN A 120 -2.17 -13.59 -16.08
N THR A 121 -0.99 -12.98 -15.91
CA THR A 121 0.02 -12.84 -16.95
C THR A 121 0.79 -14.14 -17.23
N ILE A 122 1.18 -14.87 -16.19
CA ILE A 122 1.97 -16.10 -16.32
C ILE A 122 1.08 -17.26 -16.78
N LEU A 123 -0.11 -17.39 -16.20
CA LEU A 123 -0.99 -18.53 -16.38
C LEU A 123 -2.14 -18.21 -17.36
N LEU A 124 -1.81 -17.72 -18.55
CA LEU A 124 -2.78 -17.24 -19.55
C LEU A 124 -3.91 -18.25 -19.84
N HIS A 125 -3.56 -19.54 -19.94
CA HIS A 125 -4.47 -20.62 -20.31
C HIS A 125 -5.41 -21.08 -19.19
N LEU A 126 -5.18 -20.68 -17.93
CA LEU A 126 -6.02 -21.10 -16.82
C LEU A 126 -7.33 -20.32 -16.76
N LYS A 127 -8.39 -20.99 -16.34
CA LYS A 127 -9.68 -20.35 -16.03
C LYS A 127 -9.50 -19.36 -14.88
N VAL A 128 -10.29 -18.28 -14.91
CA VAL A 128 -10.29 -17.19 -13.91
C VAL A 128 -10.37 -17.70 -12.47
N PHE A 129 -11.23 -18.70 -12.20
CA PHE A 129 -11.36 -19.32 -10.88
C PHE A 129 -10.03 -19.88 -10.35
N HIS A 130 -9.28 -20.61 -11.18
CA HIS A 130 -7.99 -21.19 -10.78
C HIS A 130 -6.94 -20.11 -10.55
N LYS A 131 -6.95 -19.03 -11.34
CA LYS A 131 -6.08 -17.86 -11.13
C LYS A 131 -6.34 -17.22 -9.77
N TYR A 132 -7.61 -17.03 -9.39
CA TYR A 132 -7.98 -16.52 -8.06
C TYR A 132 -7.58 -17.48 -6.95
N LEU A 133 -7.80 -18.80 -7.11
CA LEU A 133 -7.40 -19.79 -6.12
C LEU A 133 -5.89 -19.72 -5.84
N VAL A 134 -5.07 -19.64 -6.89
CA VAL A 134 -3.61 -19.50 -6.76
C VAL A 134 -3.25 -18.17 -6.09
N ALA A 135 -3.79 -17.05 -6.58
CA ALA A 135 -3.48 -15.73 -6.02
C ALA A 135 -3.88 -15.61 -4.54
N LEU A 136 -5.09 -16.05 -4.18
CA LEU A 136 -5.58 -16.06 -2.80
C LEU A 136 -4.77 -16.99 -1.92
N SER A 137 -4.39 -18.18 -2.40
CA SER A 137 -3.57 -19.12 -1.60
C SER A 137 -2.22 -18.51 -1.24
N ILE A 138 -1.57 -17.85 -2.21
CA ILE A 138 -0.31 -17.13 -1.97
C ILE A 138 -0.54 -15.99 -0.97
N CYS A 139 -1.49 -15.09 -1.24
CA CYS A 139 -1.73 -13.94 -0.37
C CYS A 139 -2.13 -14.35 1.05
N LEU A 140 -3.02 -15.34 1.21
CA LEU A 140 -3.47 -15.82 2.51
C LEU A 140 -2.37 -16.55 3.29
N LEU A 141 -1.45 -17.24 2.60
CA LEU A 141 -0.31 -17.87 3.27
C LEU A 141 0.62 -16.83 3.89
N PHE A 142 1.03 -15.81 3.14
CA PHE A 142 1.89 -14.75 3.66
C PHE A 142 1.16 -13.83 4.64
N PHE A 143 -0.08 -13.42 4.32
CA PHE A 143 -0.88 -12.59 5.22
C PHE A 143 -1.20 -13.33 6.52
N GLY A 144 -1.62 -14.58 6.44
CA GLY A 144 -1.84 -15.43 7.61
C GLY A 144 -0.58 -15.54 8.45
N TRP A 145 0.58 -15.80 7.85
CA TRP A 145 1.84 -15.88 8.59
C TRP A 145 2.19 -14.58 9.35
N TYR A 146 2.15 -13.42 8.68
CA TYR A 146 2.59 -12.15 9.29
C TYR A 146 1.54 -11.45 10.15
N PHE A 147 0.24 -11.65 9.87
CA PHE A 147 -0.85 -11.00 10.59
C PHE A 147 -1.59 -11.93 11.57
N TYR A 148 -1.23 -13.22 11.67
CA TYR A 148 -1.85 -14.15 12.62
C TYR A 148 -1.89 -13.64 14.06
N PRO A 149 -0.81 -13.06 14.64
CA PRO A 149 -0.84 -12.56 16.02
C PRO A 149 -1.93 -11.48 16.22
N ILE A 150 -2.06 -10.58 15.24
CA ILE A 150 -3.03 -9.47 15.23
C ILE A 150 -4.48 -9.97 15.08
N ILE A 151 -4.69 -11.02 14.28
CA ILE A 151 -6.00 -11.63 14.09
C ILE A 151 -6.42 -12.42 15.32
N LYS A 152 -5.47 -13.12 15.95
CA LYS A 152 -5.71 -13.95 17.13
C LYS A 152 -6.01 -13.12 18.37
N ASP A 153 -5.27 -12.04 18.57
CA ASP A 153 -5.45 -11.11 19.68
C ASP A 153 -5.56 -9.67 19.14
N PRO A 154 -6.76 -9.06 19.16
CA PRO A 154 -6.93 -7.66 18.74
C PRO A 154 -6.07 -6.67 19.51
N LEU A 155 -5.66 -7.00 20.74
CA LEU A 155 -4.80 -6.20 21.60
C LEU A 155 -3.32 -6.58 21.50
N PHE A 156 -2.94 -7.44 20.54
CA PHE A 156 -1.57 -7.93 20.38
C PHE A 156 -0.52 -6.81 20.42
N LEU A 157 -0.77 -5.68 19.76
CA LEU A 157 0.15 -4.55 19.73
C LEU A 157 0.44 -3.98 21.13
N TYR A 158 -0.51 -4.04 22.07
CA TYR A 158 -0.34 -3.59 23.46
C TYR A 158 0.30 -4.64 24.38
N ASN A 159 0.42 -5.87 23.90
CA ASN A 159 0.87 -7.06 24.63
C ASN A 159 2.26 -7.53 24.17
N THR A 160 3.00 -6.70 23.43
CA THR A 160 4.38 -6.99 23.03
C THR A 160 5.36 -6.74 24.17
N GLU A 161 6.51 -7.42 24.12
CA GLU A 161 7.62 -7.23 25.08
C GLU A 161 8.00 -5.76 25.23
N ASP A 162 8.25 -5.07 24.13
CA ASP A 162 8.66 -3.66 24.11
C ASP A 162 7.67 -2.77 24.88
N ILE A 163 6.37 -2.97 24.66
CA ILE A 163 5.32 -2.19 25.32
C ILE A 163 5.18 -2.55 26.79
N HIS A 164 5.34 -3.83 27.16
CA HIS A 164 5.30 -4.23 28.56
C HIS A 164 6.48 -3.66 29.36
N GLN A 165 7.70 -3.78 28.82
CA GLN A 165 8.89 -3.22 29.47
C GLN A 165 8.80 -1.69 29.54
N TRP A 166 8.38 -1.03 28.46
CA TRP A 166 8.13 0.41 28.47
C TRP A 166 7.10 0.82 29.54
N LYS A 167 5.97 0.11 29.68
CA LYS A 167 4.96 0.39 30.72
C LYS A 167 5.54 0.29 32.13
N THR A 168 6.41 -0.68 32.39
CA THR A 168 7.10 -0.82 33.68
C THR A 168 7.96 0.41 33.98
N LEU A 169 8.75 0.86 33.00
CA LEU A 169 9.58 2.07 33.14
C LEU A 169 8.73 3.34 33.29
N ALA A 170 7.67 3.49 32.49
CA ALA A 170 6.75 4.62 32.54
C ALA A 170 6.06 4.72 33.92
N THR A 171 5.61 3.59 34.47
CA THR A 171 5.00 3.55 35.81
C THR A 171 5.99 4.02 36.88
N TYR A 172 7.27 3.65 36.76
CA TYR A 172 8.31 4.12 37.67
C TYR A 172 8.53 5.64 37.54
N VAL A 173 8.65 6.15 36.31
CA VAL A 173 8.79 7.59 36.02
C VAL A 173 7.61 8.39 36.56
N ASP A 174 6.38 7.90 36.39
CA ASP A 174 5.17 8.54 36.90
C ASP A 174 5.18 8.67 38.43
N ASN A 175 5.76 7.69 39.13
CA ASN A 175 5.89 7.71 40.59
C ASN A 175 6.92 8.72 41.09
N ILE A 176 8.02 8.92 40.37
CA ILE A 176 9.11 9.84 40.75
C ILE A 176 9.00 11.22 40.09
N GLN A 177 8.06 11.40 39.17
CA GLN A 177 7.75 12.63 38.42
C GLN A 177 8.94 13.24 37.65
N ARG A 178 9.93 12.44 37.27
CA ARG A 178 11.02 12.83 36.37
C ARG A 178 11.54 11.61 35.60
N ILE A 179 12.14 11.85 34.44
CA ILE A 179 12.89 10.81 33.71
C ILE A 179 14.32 10.79 34.29
N PRO A 180 14.72 9.72 34.99
CA PRO A 180 16.08 9.58 35.52
C PRO A 180 17.02 9.01 34.44
N ASP A 181 18.32 9.09 34.71
CA ASP A 181 19.32 8.48 33.84
C ASP A 181 19.20 6.95 33.85
N ALA A 182 19.65 6.30 32.76
CA ALA A 182 19.53 4.85 32.59
C ALA A 182 20.16 4.06 33.76
N GLU A 183 21.32 4.50 34.27
CA GLU A 183 21.97 3.85 35.42
C GLU A 183 21.16 3.95 36.72
N GLU A 184 20.49 5.07 36.94
CA GLU A 184 19.64 5.27 38.12
C GLU A 184 18.40 4.38 38.03
N MET A 185 17.79 4.33 36.84
CA MET A 185 16.63 3.48 36.57
C MET A 185 16.99 1.99 36.69
N ALA A 186 18.15 1.56 36.17
CA ALA A 186 18.61 0.17 36.22
C ALA A 186 18.90 -0.35 37.64
N LYS A 187 19.18 0.55 38.60
CA LYS A 187 19.32 0.20 40.02
C LYS A 187 17.97 0.00 40.71
N SER A 188 16.91 0.62 40.20
CA SER A 188 15.60 0.68 40.84
C SER A 188 14.57 -0.25 40.19
N VAL A 189 14.73 -0.53 38.90
CA VAL A 189 13.81 -1.31 38.10
C VAL A 189 14.57 -2.47 37.46
N THR A 190 14.06 -3.68 37.64
CA THR A 190 14.54 -4.89 36.96
C THR A 190 13.52 -5.29 35.90
N LEU A 191 13.92 -5.24 34.63
CA LEU A 191 13.11 -5.68 33.51
C LEU A 191 13.15 -7.19 33.38
N GLN A 192 12.13 -7.74 32.74
CA GLN A 192 11.98 -9.18 32.52
C GLN A 192 12.49 -9.58 31.14
N SER A 193 13.13 -10.75 31.07
CA SER A 193 13.38 -11.53 29.86
C SER A 193 12.09 -12.14 29.33
N TRP A 194 11.97 -12.25 28.00
CA TRP A 194 10.79 -12.78 27.33
C TRP A 194 11.12 -13.96 26.42
N ASP A 195 10.22 -14.93 26.37
CA ASP A 195 10.18 -15.98 25.36
C ASP A 195 8.74 -16.16 24.89
N ASN A 196 8.52 -16.18 23.58
CA ASN A 196 7.20 -16.36 22.97
C ASN A 196 6.09 -15.46 23.56
N ASN A 197 6.39 -14.17 23.76
CA ASN A 197 5.51 -13.18 24.39
C ASN A 197 5.09 -13.52 25.84
N LYS A 198 5.95 -14.22 26.59
CA LYS A 198 5.77 -14.47 28.02
C LYS A 198 7.05 -14.11 28.77
N ALA A 199 6.90 -13.47 29.92
CA ALA A 199 8.01 -13.22 30.83
C ALA A 199 8.52 -14.55 31.42
N VAL A 200 9.83 -14.79 31.35
CA VAL A 200 10.47 -16.05 31.79
C VAL A 200 11.35 -15.86 33.03
N GLY A 201 11.77 -14.63 33.30
CA GLY A 201 12.67 -14.31 34.42
C GLY A 201 13.24 -12.91 34.29
N ASP A 202 14.09 -12.50 35.20
CA ASP A 202 14.68 -11.17 35.24
C ASP A 202 15.89 -11.07 34.30
N LEU A 203 16.09 -9.90 33.69
CA LEU A 203 17.30 -9.59 32.95
C LEU A 203 18.48 -9.46 33.91
N TYR A 204 19.64 -9.99 33.52
CA TYR A 204 20.87 -9.75 34.27
C TYR A 204 21.27 -8.27 34.18
N ALA A 205 22.03 -7.77 35.16
CA ALA A 205 22.25 -6.35 35.35
C ALA A 205 22.74 -5.58 34.10
N GLY A 206 23.69 -6.15 33.36
CA GLY A 206 24.22 -5.53 32.14
C GLY A 206 23.18 -5.41 31.02
N GLU A 207 22.36 -6.45 30.84
CA GLU A 207 21.29 -6.44 29.84
C GLU A 207 20.12 -5.55 30.26
N ASN A 208 19.81 -5.51 31.56
CA ASN A 208 18.82 -4.60 32.10
C ASN A 208 19.19 -3.14 31.82
N LEU A 209 20.45 -2.74 32.07
CA LEU A 209 20.94 -1.41 31.76
C LEU A 209 20.84 -1.10 30.26
N ARG A 210 21.39 -1.99 29.42
CA ARG A 210 21.35 -1.85 27.95
C ARG A 210 19.91 -1.67 27.44
N ARG A 211 18.98 -2.47 27.97
CA ARG A 211 17.59 -2.44 27.56
C ARG A 211 16.87 -1.17 28.02
N ILE A 212 17.19 -0.69 29.21
CA ILE A 212 16.69 0.59 29.71
C ILE A 212 17.21 1.73 28.84
N GLU A 213 18.50 1.73 28.47
CA GLU A 213 19.08 2.72 27.55
C GLU A 213 18.34 2.77 26.20
N GLU A 214 17.97 1.62 25.65
CA GLU A 214 17.18 1.54 24.41
C GLU A 214 15.76 2.11 24.57
N LEU A 215 15.12 1.88 25.71
CA LEU A 215 13.72 2.26 25.95
C LEU A 215 13.55 3.68 26.48
N LEU A 216 14.59 4.25 27.11
CA LEU A 216 14.55 5.55 27.76
C LEU A 216 14.00 6.66 26.85
N PRO A 217 14.42 6.78 25.58
CA PRO A 217 13.91 7.83 24.70
C PRO A 217 12.41 7.73 24.38
N TYR A 218 11.83 6.53 24.52
CA TYR A 218 10.40 6.31 24.28
C TYR A 218 9.51 6.71 25.47
N LEU A 219 10.11 7.08 26.61
CA LEU A 219 9.40 7.64 27.77
C LEU A 219 9.01 9.10 27.56
N GLU A 220 9.60 9.78 26.57
CA GLU A 220 9.29 11.16 26.25
C GLU A 220 8.02 11.29 25.40
N GLY A 221 7.03 12.02 25.93
CA GLY A 221 5.83 12.44 25.19
C GLY A 221 5.06 11.28 24.56
N GLU A 222 4.91 11.32 23.22
CA GLU A 222 4.16 10.32 22.46
C GLU A 222 5.05 9.28 21.75
N ASN A 223 6.36 9.24 22.05
CA ASN A 223 7.31 8.37 21.35
C ASN A 223 6.98 6.87 21.47
N TYR A 224 6.30 6.45 22.55
CA TYR A 224 5.84 5.07 22.74
C TYR A 224 4.96 4.54 21.58
N ARG A 225 4.32 5.43 20.79
CA ARG A 225 3.52 5.03 19.63
C ARG A 225 4.34 4.31 18.56
N THR A 226 5.63 4.63 18.48
CA THR A 226 6.56 3.95 17.58
C THR A 226 6.68 2.46 17.96
N LEU A 227 6.93 2.17 19.24
CA LEU A 227 6.98 0.80 19.76
C LEU A 227 5.66 0.06 19.54
N LEU A 228 4.54 0.76 19.72
CA LEU A 228 3.20 0.17 19.62
C LEU A 228 2.89 -0.31 18.21
N THR A 229 3.29 0.44 17.18
CA THR A 229 2.93 0.14 15.78
C THR A 229 4.02 -0.61 15.01
N GLN A 230 5.24 -0.67 15.55
CA GLN A 230 6.37 -1.39 14.96
C GLN A 230 6.04 -2.83 14.54
N PRO A 231 5.33 -3.67 15.32
CA PRO A 231 4.97 -5.01 14.88
C PRO A 231 4.06 -5.02 13.64
N LEU A 232 3.08 -4.10 13.59
CA LEU A 232 2.18 -3.96 12.45
C LEU A 232 2.97 -3.55 11.18
N PHE A 233 3.86 -2.56 11.30
CA PHE A 233 4.65 -2.06 10.18
C PHE A 233 5.67 -3.08 9.69
N SER A 234 6.26 -3.88 10.59
CA SER A 234 7.09 -5.01 10.20
C SER A 234 6.30 -6.02 9.35
N SER A 235 5.07 -6.38 9.76
CA SER A 235 4.21 -7.28 9.00
C SER A 235 3.83 -6.71 7.62
N ILE A 236 3.59 -5.40 7.52
CA ILE A 236 3.33 -4.72 6.24
C ILE A 236 4.54 -4.81 5.32
N ILE A 237 5.73 -4.40 5.78
CA ILE A 237 6.97 -4.45 4.99
C ILE A 237 7.21 -5.85 4.44
N ASN A 238 7.03 -6.88 5.26
CA ASN A 238 7.24 -8.26 4.82
C ASN A 238 6.28 -8.66 3.68
N LEU A 239 5.02 -8.21 3.72
CA LEU A 239 4.07 -8.44 2.63
C LEU A 239 4.42 -7.60 1.39
N GLU A 240 4.94 -6.40 1.58
CA GLU A 240 5.42 -5.53 0.51
C GLU A 240 6.64 -6.08 -0.22
N VAL A 241 7.60 -6.65 0.51
CA VAL A 241 8.74 -7.37 -0.08
C VAL A 241 8.26 -8.52 -0.95
N MET A 242 7.24 -9.27 -0.51
CA MET A 242 6.60 -10.29 -1.36
C MET A 242 6.00 -9.68 -2.63
N MET A 243 5.29 -8.54 -2.54
CA MET A 243 4.75 -7.85 -3.72
C MET A 243 5.86 -7.42 -4.69
N ILE A 244 6.98 -6.88 -4.20
CA ILE A 244 8.15 -6.55 -5.02
C ILE A 244 8.65 -7.79 -5.76
N ALA A 245 8.81 -8.93 -5.07
CA ALA A 245 9.25 -10.17 -5.71
C ALA A 245 8.32 -10.59 -6.85
N PHE A 246 6.99 -10.45 -6.68
CA PHE A 246 6.03 -10.71 -7.75
C PHE A 246 6.12 -9.71 -8.91
N ILE A 247 6.33 -8.42 -8.63
CA ILE A 247 6.54 -7.42 -9.68
C ILE A 247 7.82 -7.71 -10.48
N LEU A 248 8.91 -8.10 -9.80
CA LEU A 248 10.14 -8.52 -10.48
C LEU A 248 9.93 -9.79 -11.31
N LEU A 249 9.17 -10.76 -10.80
CA LEU A 249 8.77 -11.95 -11.55
C LEU A 249 7.96 -11.59 -12.80
N TYR A 250 7.05 -10.61 -12.70
CA TYR A 250 6.32 -10.08 -13.84
C TYR A 250 7.27 -9.55 -14.90
N PHE A 251 8.18 -8.63 -14.56
CA PHE A 251 9.12 -8.06 -15.53
C PHE A 251 10.08 -9.10 -16.11
N GLY A 252 10.56 -10.05 -15.30
CA GLY A 252 11.39 -11.16 -15.77
C GLY A 252 10.66 -12.06 -16.76
N TYR A 253 9.38 -12.37 -16.49
CA TYR A 253 8.54 -13.13 -17.42
C TYR A 253 8.24 -12.35 -18.70
N GLN A 254 7.93 -11.05 -18.58
CA GLN A 254 7.73 -10.16 -19.73
C GLN A 254 8.95 -10.15 -20.65
N TYR A 255 10.13 -9.95 -20.08
CA TYR A 255 11.38 -9.92 -20.83
C TYR A 255 11.69 -11.24 -21.55
N LYS A 256 11.39 -12.38 -20.91
CA LYS A 256 11.73 -13.70 -21.46
C LYS A 256 10.72 -14.22 -22.48
N LYS A 257 9.44 -13.89 -22.33
CA LYS A 257 8.35 -14.53 -23.09
C LYS A 257 7.55 -13.57 -23.95
N GLU A 258 7.71 -12.26 -23.77
CA GLU A 258 6.93 -11.21 -24.44
C GLU A 258 5.43 -11.57 -24.56
N PRO A 259 4.77 -12.01 -23.47
CA PRO A 259 3.38 -12.37 -23.53
C PRO A 259 2.54 -11.17 -23.98
N PRO A 260 1.45 -11.37 -24.73
CA PRO A 260 0.55 -10.31 -25.12
C PRO A 260 0.01 -9.57 -23.88
N GLN A 261 0.29 -8.27 -23.79
CA GLN A 261 -0.18 -7.40 -22.71
C GLN A 261 -1.01 -6.24 -23.25
N GLY A 262 -1.99 -5.84 -22.45
CA GLY A 262 -2.71 -4.60 -22.72
C GLY A 262 -1.78 -3.39 -22.58
N ALA A 263 -2.00 -2.38 -23.42
CA ALA A 263 -1.32 -1.09 -23.32
C ALA A 263 -1.33 -0.53 -21.88
N TYR A 264 -0.25 0.15 -21.48
CA TYR A 264 -0.05 0.79 -20.17
C TYR A 264 0.08 -0.14 -18.95
N MET A 265 -0.12 -1.46 -19.06
CA MET A 265 -0.04 -2.37 -17.92
C MET A 265 1.35 -2.38 -17.26
N ASP A 266 2.41 -2.45 -18.06
CA ASP A 266 3.79 -2.41 -17.54
C ASP A 266 4.10 -1.12 -16.79
N LYS A 267 3.56 0.01 -17.27
CA LYS A 267 3.74 1.32 -16.65
C LYS A 267 3.02 1.39 -15.32
N ILE A 268 1.79 0.88 -15.26
CA ILE A 268 1.02 0.77 -14.01
C ILE A 268 1.81 -0.07 -12.98
N ILE A 269 2.33 -1.22 -13.39
CA ILE A 269 3.08 -2.12 -12.49
C ILE A 269 4.40 -1.51 -12.05
N PHE A 270 5.10 -0.82 -12.95
CA PHE A 270 6.31 -0.09 -12.60
C PHE A 270 6.03 1.03 -11.60
N THR A 271 4.94 1.78 -11.79
CA THR A 271 4.53 2.81 -10.82
C THR A 271 4.11 2.20 -9.48
N LEU A 272 3.49 1.01 -9.47
CA LEU A 272 3.21 0.26 -8.24
C LEU A 272 4.49 -0.22 -7.55
N LEU A 273 5.54 -0.58 -8.28
CA LEU A 273 6.85 -0.88 -7.70
C LEU A 273 7.41 0.33 -6.95
N LEU A 274 7.34 1.52 -7.55
CA LEU A 274 7.75 2.76 -6.89
C LEU A 274 6.88 3.07 -5.67
N PHE A 275 5.57 2.88 -5.77
CA PHE A 275 4.64 3.05 -4.65
C PHE A 275 5.03 2.17 -3.46
N ILE A 276 5.17 0.85 -3.68
CA ILE A 276 5.50 -0.11 -2.63
C ILE A 276 6.90 0.13 -2.07
N SER A 277 7.89 0.41 -2.92
CA SER A 277 9.26 0.67 -2.45
C SER A 277 9.30 1.91 -1.56
N THR A 278 8.50 2.93 -1.88
CA THR A 278 8.36 4.14 -1.09
C THR A 278 7.67 3.85 0.25
N ASP A 279 6.63 3.02 0.24
CA ASP A 279 5.91 2.64 1.47
C ASP A 279 6.80 1.81 2.42
N ILE A 280 7.59 0.86 1.89
CA ILE A 280 8.61 0.14 2.67
C ILE A 280 9.59 1.12 3.33
N LEU A 281 10.10 2.09 2.58
CA LEU A 281 11.04 3.09 3.11
C LEU A 281 10.39 3.92 4.22
N HIS A 282 9.10 4.23 4.11
CA HIS A 282 8.37 4.95 5.16
C HIS A 282 8.19 4.13 6.42
N TYR A 283 7.67 2.91 6.31
CA TYR A 283 7.51 2.05 7.48
C TYR A 283 8.85 1.69 8.12
N TRP A 284 9.89 1.46 7.31
CA TRP A 284 11.22 1.18 7.82
C TRP A 284 11.83 2.38 8.52
N GLY A 285 11.75 3.56 7.89
CA GLY A 285 12.18 4.82 8.50
C GLY A 285 11.43 5.10 9.80
N TYR A 286 10.14 4.76 9.84
CA TYR A 286 9.32 4.89 11.04
C TYR A 286 9.85 4.02 12.19
N MET A 287 10.10 2.74 11.94
CA MET A 287 10.61 1.82 12.96
C MET A 287 12.03 2.14 13.42
N LYS A 288 12.78 2.94 12.68
CA LYS A 288 14.16 3.35 13.02
C LYS A 288 14.26 4.71 13.70
N SER A 289 13.20 5.50 13.69
CA SER A 289 13.18 6.78 14.41
C SER A 289 12.74 6.57 15.85
N VAL A 290 13.38 7.30 16.75
CA VAL A 290 13.04 7.33 18.17
C VAL A 290 12.10 8.50 18.48
N GLU A 291 12.40 9.68 17.91
CA GLU A 291 11.59 10.88 18.08
C GLU A 291 10.38 10.88 17.15
N TRP A 292 9.20 11.09 17.72
CA TRP A 292 7.95 11.24 16.99
C TRP A 292 7.91 12.52 16.14
N SER A 293 8.43 13.63 16.66
CA SER A 293 8.39 14.97 16.03
C SER A 293 9.27 15.04 14.77
N SER A 294 10.55 14.71 14.89
CA SER A 294 11.49 14.66 13.74
C SER A 294 10.99 13.70 12.65
N LEU A 295 10.30 12.63 13.05
CA LEU A 295 9.65 11.70 12.14
C LEU A 295 8.44 12.29 11.42
N THR A 296 7.59 13.08 12.10
CA THR A 296 6.42 13.68 11.43
C THR A 296 6.81 14.58 10.25
N GLU A 297 7.98 15.23 10.31
CA GLU A 297 8.50 16.04 9.21
C GLU A 297 8.99 15.20 8.01
N PHE A 298 9.84 14.18 8.25
CA PHE A 298 10.28 13.27 7.19
C PHE A 298 9.13 12.47 6.58
N PHE A 299 8.19 12.04 7.43
CA PHE A 299 6.99 11.34 7.01
C PHE A 299 6.11 12.21 6.13
N THR A 300 6.03 13.51 6.40
CA THR A 300 5.29 14.45 5.54
C THR A 300 5.87 14.49 4.13
N ILE A 301 7.20 14.55 3.98
CA ILE A 301 7.87 14.49 2.67
C ILE A 301 7.55 13.18 1.96
N GLY A 302 7.67 12.06 2.69
CA GLY A 302 7.36 10.74 2.18
C GLY A 302 5.92 10.59 1.67
N GLN A 303 4.95 11.09 2.43
CA GLN A 303 3.56 11.10 2.00
C GLN A 303 3.34 11.93 0.73
N TYR A 304 4.02 13.07 0.58
CA TYR A 304 3.95 13.86 -0.64
C TYR A 304 4.52 13.11 -1.85
N ILE A 305 5.62 12.37 -1.68
CA ILE A 305 6.16 11.49 -2.74
C ILE A 305 5.13 10.42 -3.12
N SER A 306 4.50 9.78 -2.13
CA SER A 306 3.43 8.80 -2.36
C SER A 306 2.25 9.40 -3.10
N ASN A 307 1.86 10.64 -2.76
CA ASN A 307 0.81 11.38 -3.44
C ASN A 307 1.16 11.65 -4.91
N VAL A 308 2.40 12.02 -5.21
CA VAL A 308 2.87 12.17 -6.60
C VAL A 308 2.72 10.85 -7.35
N ILE A 309 3.12 9.73 -6.75
CA ILE A 309 3.00 8.40 -7.36
C ILE A 309 1.53 8.03 -7.60
N LEU A 310 0.63 8.33 -6.66
CA LEU A 310 -0.82 8.13 -6.83
C LEU A 310 -1.39 8.98 -7.97
N VAL A 311 -0.96 10.24 -8.10
CA VAL A 311 -1.37 11.11 -9.24
C VAL A 311 -0.86 10.54 -10.57
N VAL A 312 0.36 10.01 -10.61
CA VAL A 312 0.87 9.31 -11.81
C VAL A 312 0.02 8.08 -12.13
N LEU A 313 -0.41 7.31 -11.13
CA LEU A 313 -1.35 6.20 -11.34
C LEU A 313 -2.70 6.70 -11.90
N VAL A 314 -3.24 7.82 -11.40
CA VAL A 314 -4.48 8.43 -11.94
C VAL A 314 -4.31 8.71 -13.43
N VAL A 315 -3.18 9.29 -13.83
CA VAL A 315 -2.87 9.57 -15.24
C VAL A 315 -2.79 8.28 -16.04
N LEU A 316 -2.08 7.26 -15.56
CA LEU A 316 -1.93 5.98 -16.27
C LEU A 316 -3.26 5.22 -16.43
N PHE A 317 -4.09 5.17 -15.39
CA PHE A 317 -5.42 4.56 -15.47
C PHE A 317 -6.34 5.35 -16.41
N SER A 318 -6.23 6.68 -16.42
CA SER A 318 -6.97 7.53 -17.36
C SER A 318 -6.54 7.30 -18.81
N LEU A 319 -5.23 7.19 -19.07
CA LEU A 319 -4.68 6.88 -20.39
C LEU A 319 -5.10 5.49 -20.86
N ARG A 320 -5.03 4.49 -19.97
CA ARG A 320 -5.54 3.13 -20.23
C ARG A 320 -7.01 3.15 -20.62
N LEU A 321 -7.84 3.87 -19.87
CA LEU A 321 -9.28 3.95 -20.15
C LEU A 321 -9.55 4.65 -21.47
N LYS A 322 -8.84 5.75 -21.75
CA LYS A 322 -8.95 6.46 -23.04
C LYS A 322 -8.54 5.56 -24.21
N PHE A 323 -7.50 4.76 -24.04
CA PHE A 323 -7.03 3.81 -25.04
C PHE A 323 -8.09 2.72 -25.30
N VAL A 324 -8.59 2.08 -24.26
CA VAL A 324 -9.62 1.03 -24.36
C VAL A 324 -10.91 1.55 -25.03
N LEU A 325 -11.24 2.83 -24.84
CA LEU A 325 -12.39 3.47 -25.47
C LEU A 325 -12.14 3.94 -26.91
N SER A 326 -10.90 3.92 -27.40
CA SER A 326 -10.58 4.34 -28.76
C SER A 326 -10.75 3.18 -29.74
N PRO A 327 -11.08 3.45 -31.02
CA PRO A 327 -11.17 2.41 -32.04
C PRO A 327 -9.87 1.60 -32.18
N GLN A 328 -8.72 2.26 -32.05
CA GLN A 328 -7.42 1.60 -32.09
C GLN A 328 -7.20 0.66 -30.91
N GLY A 329 -7.60 1.06 -29.70
CA GLY A 329 -7.44 0.21 -28.52
C GLY A 329 -8.42 -0.95 -28.51
N GLU A 330 -9.66 -0.75 -28.97
CA GLU A 330 -10.62 -1.83 -29.17
C GLU A 330 -10.09 -2.87 -30.17
N TYR A 331 -9.58 -2.41 -31.33
CA TYR A 331 -8.96 -3.27 -32.32
C TYR A 331 -7.74 -4.02 -31.74
N TYR A 332 -6.81 -3.30 -31.12
CA TYR A 332 -5.59 -3.88 -30.52
C TYR A 332 -5.91 -4.92 -29.44
N GLU A 333 -6.82 -4.63 -28.52
CA GLU A 333 -7.19 -5.55 -27.43
C GLU A 333 -7.97 -6.77 -27.95
N THR A 334 -8.72 -6.62 -29.05
CA THR A 334 -9.41 -7.74 -29.71
C THR A 334 -8.41 -8.64 -30.42
N GLU A 335 -7.48 -8.07 -31.18
CA GLU A 335 -6.40 -8.80 -31.85
C GLU A 335 -5.52 -9.52 -30.81
N LEU A 336 -5.24 -8.92 -29.64
CA LEU A 336 -4.49 -9.60 -28.55
C LEU A 336 -5.19 -10.84 -28.00
N ASP A 337 -6.50 -10.97 -28.24
CA ASP A 337 -7.29 -12.13 -27.84
C ASP A 337 -7.38 -13.17 -28.95
N THR A 338 -7.54 -12.72 -30.20
CA THR A 338 -7.77 -13.60 -31.37
C THR A 338 -6.49 -14.03 -32.09
N ASN A 339 -5.45 -13.18 -32.14
CA ASN A 339 -4.19 -13.44 -32.83
C ASN A 339 -2.97 -12.86 -32.06
N PRO A 340 -2.67 -13.37 -30.86
CA PRO A 340 -1.62 -12.82 -30.00
C PRO A 340 -0.21 -12.89 -30.59
N GLY A 341 0.06 -13.83 -31.52
CA GLY A 341 1.39 -14.01 -32.13
C GLY A 341 1.75 -12.97 -33.20
N GLY A 342 0.76 -12.21 -33.69
CA GLY A 342 0.95 -11.17 -34.72
C GLY A 342 1.19 -9.77 -34.17
N ILE A 343 1.05 -9.58 -32.85
CA ILE A 343 1.01 -8.25 -32.25
C ILE A 343 2.25 -8.02 -31.41
N SER A 344 3.02 -7.01 -31.79
CA SER A 344 4.08 -6.48 -30.94
C SER A 344 3.50 -5.57 -29.85
N ARG A 345 4.25 -5.42 -28.74
CA ARG A 345 3.89 -4.60 -27.58
C ARG A 345 3.42 -3.20 -28.00
N TRP A 346 2.29 -2.75 -27.43
CA TRP A 346 1.79 -1.38 -27.65
C TRP A 346 2.86 -0.36 -27.26
N ARG A 347 3.17 0.53 -28.20
CA ARG A 347 4.12 1.62 -28.04
C ARG A 347 3.35 2.93 -27.91
N ASP A 348 3.51 3.60 -26.79
CA ASP A 348 2.88 4.91 -26.55
C ASP A 348 3.89 6.06 -26.57
N ALA A 349 3.38 7.28 -26.36
CA ALA A 349 4.19 8.50 -26.38
C ALA A 349 5.32 8.52 -25.33
N ILE A 350 5.18 7.78 -24.23
CA ILE A 350 6.23 7.66 -23.21
C ILE A 350 7.32 6.74 -23.73
N ASP A 351 6.96 5.62 -24.36
CA ASP A 351 7.92 4.71 -24.98
C ASP A 351 8.68 5.43 -26.11
N ASP A 352 7.98 6.24 -26.91
CA ASP A 352 8.59 7.08 -27.94
C ASP A 352 9.57 8.11 -27.38
N LEU A 353 9.22 8.76 -26.27
CA LEU A 353 10.08 9.72 -25.59
C LEU A 353 11.34 9.05 -25.03
N ILE A 354 11.20 7.87 -24.40
CA ILE A 354 12.34 7.09 -23.90
C ILE A 354 13.23 6.65 -25.05
N LEU A 355 12.66 6.13 -26.13
CA LEU A 355 13.41 5.68 -27.29
C LEU A 355 14.13 6.83 -28.00
N MET A 356 13.49 7.99 -28.14
CA MET A 356 14.13 9.19 -28.70
C MET A 356 15.29 9.70 -27.84
N LYS A 357 15.18 9.64 -26.51
CA LYS A 357 16.18 10.20 -25.61
C LYS A 357 17.33 9.25 -25.29
N PHE A 358 17.07 7.94 -25.20
CA PHE A 358 18.03 6.96 -24.69
C PHE A 358 18.58 6.00 -25.76
N PHE A 359 17.98 5.95 -26.95
CA PHE A 359 18.43 5.05 -28.03
C PHE A 359 18.70 5.85 -29.32
N LYS A 360 19.85 5.61 -29.96
CA LYS A 360 20.08 6.10 -31.32
C LYS A 360 19.13 5.33 -32.26
N ALA A 361 18.20 6.04 -32.87
CA ALA A 361 17.18 5.49 -33.78
C ALA A 361 17.74 4.62 -34.94
N LYS A 362 19.03 4.72 -35.24
CA LYS A 362 19.72 3.91 -36.27
C LYS A 362 20.18 2.52 -35.81
N THR A 363 20.37 2.29 -34.51
CA THR A 363 21.06 1.09 -34.00
C THR A 363 20.12 -0.06 -33.66
N VAL A 364 18.82 0.18 -33.58
CA VAL A 364 17.85 -0.85 -33.25
C VAL A 364 16.92 -1.03 -34.45
N GLN A 365 17.32 -1.88 -35.38
CA GLN A 365 16.47 -2.36 -36.49
C GLN A 365 16.01 -3.77 -36.16
N GLY A 366 14.89 -3.87 -35.46
CA GLY A 366 14.08 -5.07 -35.34
C GLY A 366 12.65 -4.75 -35.75
N ARG A 367 11.78 -5.76 -35.87
CA ARG A 367 10.33 -5.58 -36.14
C ARG A 367 9.61 -4.63 -35.15
N LEU A 368 10.31 -4.25 -34.07
CA LEU A 368 10.05 -3.19 -33.07
C LEU A 368 10.05 -1.72 -33.58
N PHE A 369 10.49 -1.43 -34.82
CA PHE A 369 10.80 -0.05 -35.28
C PHE A 369 10.16 0.37 -36.61
N GLN A 370 9.12 -0.31 -37.10
CA GLN A 370 8.31 0.26 -38.17
C GLN A 370 7.50 1.44 -37.61
N LYS A 371 7.83 2.65 -38.05
CA LYS A 371 6.98 3.83 -37.89
C LYS A 371 5.57 3.42 -38.33
N SER A 372 4.57 3.68 -37.49
CA SER A 372 3.21 3.84 -37.99
C SER A 372 3.26 4.98 -38.99
N THR A 373 3.23 4.64 -40.27
CA THR A 373 2.97 5.59 -41.34
C THR A 373 1.49 5.93 -41.20
N ASN A 374 1.20 6.96 -40.41
CA ASN A 374 -0.10 7.61 -40.43
C ASN A 374 -0.37 8.06 -41.87
N ASN A 375 -1.45 7.54 -42.45
CA ASN A 375 -2.24 8.27 -43.45
C ASN A 375 -3.33 9.02 -42.72
#